data_AF-A0A9D6YBT0-F1
#
_entry.id   AF-A0A9D6YBT0-F1
#
_cell.length_a   1.000
_cell.length_b   1.000
_cell.length_c   1.000
_cell.angle_alpha   90.00
_cell.angle_beta   90.00
_cell.angle_gamma   90.00
#
_symmetry.space_group_name_H-M   'P 1'
#
loop_
_entity.id
_entity.type
_entity.pdbx_description
1 polymer ?
#
loop_
_entity_poly.entity_id
_entity_poly.type
_entity_poly.pdbx_seq_one_letter_code
_entity_poly.pdbx_strand_id
1 'polypeptide(L)'
;MGCCNSTVVNAPIEKIWARLRDFHDLSWSPNVVSKVDKVGGLAGTQIGAKRVLNGAFHETLLALDDTEHCIRYSIDDGPAAVAKANVQGYIGEVRLCPVTDANSTLVLWTSRWEHSGGGVAEFCNPVYQALLADLKLTFG
;
A
#
# COMPACT_ATOMS: atom_id res chain seq x y z
N MET A 1 -8.32 15.43 -3.26
CA MET A 1 -8.09 14.60 -4.46
C MET A 1 -7.45 13.30 -4.04
N GLY A 2 -7.59 12.23 -4.81
CA GLY A 2 -7.12 10.91 -4.40
C GLY A 2 -7.28 9.83 -5.46
N CYS A 3 -6.71 8.66 -5.19
CA CYS A 3 -6.93 7.44 -5.96
C CYS A 3 -7.83 6.48 -5.18
N CYS A 4 -8.58 5.64 -5.89
CA CYS A 4 -9.37 4.56 -5.33
C CYS A 4 -9.33 3.37 -6.28
N ASN A 5 -8.64 2.30 -5.87
CA ASN A 5 -8.52 1.06 -6.64
C ASN A 5 -8.90 -0.11 -5.74
N SER A 6 -9.56 -1.12 -6.27
CA SER A 6 -9.98 -2.27 -5.49
C SER A 6 -9.96 -3.56 -6.28
N THR A 7 -9.92 -4.68 -5.57
CA THR A 7 -9.98 -6.01 -6.15
C THR A 7 -10.59 -7.00 -5.14
N VAL A 8 -11.28 -8.02 -5.62
CA VAL A 8 -11.72 -9.15 -4.77
C VAL A 8 -10.73 -10.30 -4.91
N VAL A 9 -10.13 -10.73 -3.80
CA VAL A 9 -9.19 -11.85 -3.75
C VAL A 9 -9.92 -13.06 -3.19
N ASN A 10 -9.80 -14.21 -3.87
CA ASN A 10 -10.48 -15.46 -3.50
C ASN A 10 -9.81 -16.18 -2.32
N ALA A 11 -9.69 -15.49 -1.19
CA ALA A 11 -9.21 -16.06 0.06
C ALA A 11 -9.85 -15.37 1.28
N PRO A 12 -9.94 -16.05 2.43
CA PRO A 12 -10.37 -15.45 3.69
C PRO A 12 -9.50 -14.27 4.12
N ILE A 13 -10.11 -13.30 4.80
CA ILE A 13 -9.48 -12.04 5.18
C ILE A 13 -8.23 -12.25 6.05
N GLU A 14 -8.24 -13.23 6.93
CA GLU A 14 -7.15 -13.52 7.85
C GLU A 14 -5.88 -13.94 7.09
N LYS A 15 -6.04 -14.69 5.99
CA LYS A 15 -4.90 -15.12 5.16
C LYS A 15 -4.29 -13.95 4.39
N ILE A 16 -5.12 -13.06 3.86
CA ILE A 16 -4.64 -11.90 3.09
C ILE A 16 -4.03 -10.88 4.05
N TRP A 17 -4.64 -10.68 5.22
CA TRP A 17 -4.11 -9.78 6.24
C TRP A 17 -2.75 -10.24 6.78
N ALA A 18 -2.60 -11.54 7.07
CA ALA A 18 -1.32 -12.09 7.48
C ALA A 18 -0.21 -11.82 6.44
N ARG A 19 -0.56 -11.72 5.16
CA ARG A 19 0.39 -11.37 4.08
C ARG A 19 0.67 -9.87 4.00
N LEU A 20 -0.31 -9.02 4.23
CA LEU A 20 -0.19 -7.57 4.01
C LEU A 20 0.27 -6.79 5.25
N ARG A 21 0.02 -7.30 6.46
CA ARG A 21 0.19 -6.55 7.71
C ARG A 21 1.63 -6.14 8.03
N ASP A 22 2.62 -6.86 7.51
CA ASP A 22 4.02 -6.49 7.69
C ASP A 22 4.41 -5.43 6.66
N PHE A 23 4.55 -4.18 7.10
CA PHE A 23 4.92 -3.07 6.23
C PHE A 23 6.29 -3.23 5.57
N HIS A 24 7.17 -4.11 6.07
CA HIS A 24 8.45 -4.40 5.42
C HIS A 24 8.38 -5.59 4.45
N ASP A 25 7.27 -6.31 4.39
CA ASP A 25 7.07 -7.42 3.45
C ASP A 25 6.20 -7.00 2.25
N LEU A 26 6.83 -6.91 1.08
CA LEU A 26 6.15 -6.79 -0.22
C LEU A 26 6.55 -7.93 -1.17
N SER A 27 7.01 -9.07 -0.63
CA SER A 27 7.40 -10.24 -1.43
C SER A 27 6.25 -10.81 -2.27
N TRP A 28 5.01 -10.46 -1.95
CA TRP A 28 3.81 -10.81 -2.72
C TRP A 28 3.63 -10.00 -4.01
N SER A 29 4.39 -8.92 -4.23
CA SER A 29 4.34 -8.13 -5.48
C SER A 29 5.69 -8.01 -6.18
N PRO A 30 6.26 -9.13 -6.66
CA PRO A 30 7.56 -9.10 -7.31
C PRO A 30 7.58 -8.36 -8.66
N ASN A 31 6.43 -8.14 -9.31
CA ASN A 31 6.38 -7.42 -10.58
C ASN A 31 6.42 -5.89 -10.40
N VAL A 32 6.07 -5.40 -9.20
CA VAL A 32 6.09 -3.97 -8.88
C VAL A 32 7.26 -3.62 -7.95
N VAL A 33 7.54 -4.48 -6.96
CA VAL A 33 8.54 -4.22 -5.91
C VAL A 33 9.67 -5.23 -6.03
N SER A 34 10.80 -4.78 -6.56
CA SER A 34 12.02 -5.58 -6.69
C SER A 34 12.91 -5.49 -5.45
N LYS A 35 12.76 -4.42 -4.66
CA LYS A 35 13.58 -4.19 -3.45
C LYS A 35 12.83 -3.42 -2.38
N VAL A 36 13.03 -3.85 -1.13
CA VAL A 36 12.58 -3.15 0.07
C VAL A 36 13.77 -2.93 0.99
N ASP A 37 14.17 -1.68 1.20
CA ASP A 37 15.20 -1.31 2.17
C ASP A 37 14.55 -0.81 3.46
N LYS A 38 14.73 -1.53 4.57
CA LYS A 38 14.29 -1.08 5.90
C LYS A 38 15.14 0.12 6.34
N VAL A 39 14.48 1.17 6.82
CA VAL A 39 15.15 2.35 7.37
C VAL A 39 14.91 2.42 8.87
N GLY A 40 16.00 2.47 9.64
CA GLY A 40 15.95 2.52 11.11
C GLY A 40 15.75 1.14 11.76
N GLY A 41 15.42 1.14 13.05
CA GLY A 41 15.35 -0.07 13.89
C GLY A 41 13.98 -0.73 14.00
N LEU A 42 12.89 0.00 13.75
CA LEU A 42 11.52 -0.46 13.98
C LEU A 42 11.14 -1.62 13.05
N ALA A 43 10.40 -2.61 13.57
CA ALA A 43 9.83 -3.69 12.75
C ALA A 43 8.69 -3.17 11.88
N GLY A 44 8.39 -3.84 10.76
CA GLY A 44 7.33 -3.43 9.83
C GLY A 44 5.91 -3.47 10.41
N THR A 45 5.74 -4.02 11.61
CA THR A 45 4.47 -3.97 12.36
C THR A 45 4.42 -2.86 13.41
N GLN A 46 5.44 -2.01 13.50
CA GLN A 46 5.50 -0.91 14.47
C GLN A 46 5.26 0.43 13.79
N ILE A 47 4.29 1.20 14.29
CA ILE A 47 4.00 2.56 13.80
C ILE A 47 5.28 3.41 13.83
N GLY A 48 5.53 4.14 12.75
CA GLY A 48 6.76 4.90 12.51
C GLY A 48 7.84 4.11 11.78
N ALA A 49 7.64 2.82 11.50
CA ALA A 49 8.55 2.04 10.65
C ALA A 49 8.67 2.68 9.27
N LYS A 50 9.88 2.67 8.72
CA LYS A 50 10.20 3.32 7.45
C LYS A 50 10.78 2.33 6.46
N ARG A 51 10.52 2.56 5.17
CA ARG A 51 11.06 1.75 4.07
C ARG A 51 11.42 2.61 2.88
N VAL A 52 12.32 2.12 2.05
CA VAL A 52 12.53 2.61 0.69
C VAL A 52 12.21 1.50 -0.30
N LEU A 53 11.22 1.72 -1.17
CA LEU A 53 10.85 0.76 -2.22
C LEU A 53 11.60 1.10 -3.51
N ASN A 54 12.22 0.09 -4.11
CA ASN A 54 12.97 0.18 -5.38
C ASN A 54 13.99 1.33 -5.41
N GLY A 55 14.50 1.77 -4.25
CA GLY A 55 15.39 2.92 -4.13
C GLY A 55 14.76 4.29 -4.44
N ALA A 56 13.43 4.37 -4.59
CA ALA A 56 12.75 5.56 -5.08
C ALA A 56 11.63 6.07 -4.15
N PHE A 57 10.81 5.18 -3.58
CA PHE A 57 9.68 5.59 -2.73
C PHE A 57 10.08 5.51 -1.27
N HIS A 58 10.16 6.65 -0.60
CA HIS A 58 10.42 6.75 0.82
C HIS A 58 9.10 6.81 1.56
N GLU A 59 8.82 5.82 2.41
CA GLU A 59 7.52 5.70 3.07
C GLU A 59 7.65 5.48 4.57
N THR A 60 6.69 6.03 5.32
CA THR A 60 6.56 5.84 6.77
C THR A 60 5.20 5.23 7.11
N LEU A 61 5.19 4.18 7.93
CA LEU A 61 3.97 3.59 8.48
C LEU A 61 3.34 4.52 9.51
N LEU A 62 2.07 4.87 9.31
CA LEU A 62 1.32 5.79 10.17
C LEU A 62 0.28 5.08 11.04
N ALA A 63 -0.29 3.99 10.54
CA ALA A 63 -1.23 3.18 11.30
C ALA A 63 -1.19 1.72 10.83
N LEU A 64 -1.35 0.81 11.77
CA LEU A 64 -1.59 -0.61 11.55
C LEU A 64 -2.70 -1.03 12.52
N ASP A 65 -3.85 -1.44 11.97
CA ASP A 65 -5.02 -1.81 12.75
C ASP A 65 -5.43 -3.25 12.40
N ASP A 66 -5.15 -4.17 13.31
CA ASP A 66 -5.50 -5.59 13.17
C ASP A 66 -7.01 -5.86 13.34
N THR A 67 -7.77 -4.94 13.94
CA THR A 67 -9.23 -5.09 14.10
C THR A 67 -9.94 -4.69 12.82
N GLU A 68 -9.55 -3.52 12.29
CA GLU A 68 -10.13 -2.94 11.06
C GLU A 68 -9.44 -3.44 9.78
N HIS A 69 -8.41 -4.28 9.91
CA HIS A 69 -7.60 -4.80 8.81
C HIS A 69 -7.12 -3.69 7.87
N CYS A 70 -6.48 -2.68 8.47
CA CYS A 70 -6.15 -1.42 7.81
C CYS A 70 -4.68 -1.02 8.03
N ILE A 71 -4.01 -0.59 6.96
CA ILE A 71 -2.66 -0.01 6.98
C ILE A 71 -2.74 1.39 6.41
N ARG A 72 -2.12 2.37 7.08
CA ARG A 72 -1.92 3.73 6.55
C ARG A 72 -0.46 4.08 6.52
N TYR A 73 -0.02 4.73 5.47
CA TYR A 73 1.37 5.15 5.30
C TYR A 73 1.46 6.49 4.58
N SER A 74 2.56 7.22 4.78
CA SER A 74 2.91 8.39 3.97
C SER A 74 3.90 8.01 2.87
N ILE A 75 3.87 8.77 1.77
CA ILE A 75 5.00 8.89 0.86
C ILE A 75 5.71 10.19 1.26
N ASP A 76 6.89 10.06 1.87
CA ASP A 76 7.69 11.18 2.38
C ASP A 76 8.52 11.83 1.26
N ASP A 77 8.96 11.01 0.30
CA ASP A 77 9.56 11.43 -0.97
C ASP A 77 9.43 10.32 -2.02
N GLY A 78 9.49 10.68 -3.30
CA GLY A 78 9.23 9.75 -4.39
C GLY A 78 9.64 10.27 -5.76
N PRO A 79 9.52 9.44 -6.81
CA PRO A 79 9.82 9.84 -8.18
C PRO A 79 8.72 10.73 -8.77
N ALA A 80 9.10 11.57 -9.73
CA ALA A 80 8.18 12.28 -10.63
C ALA A 80 7.02 12.98 -9.90
N ALA A 81 5.78 12.56 -10.17
CA ALA A 81 4.57 13.20 -9.67
C ALA A 81 4.36 13.02 -8.15
N VAL A 82 5.08 12.11 -7.48
CA VAL A 82 5.00 11.91 -6.02
C VAL A 82 6.24 12.43 -5.28
N ALA A 83 7.10 13.19 -5.96
CA ALA A 83 8.21 13.87 -5.31
C ALA A 83 7.71 14.83 -4.24
N LYS A 84 8.47 14.98 -3.15
CA LYS A 84 8.14 15.87 -2.02
C LYS A 84 7.89 17.33 -2.43
N ALA A 85 8.55 17.77 -3.51
CA ALA A 85 8.35 19.11 -4.05
C ALA A 85 7.01 19.27 -4.80
N ASN A 86 6.43 18.18 -5.31
CA ASN A 86 5.20 18.20 -6.09
C ASN A 86 3.96 17.87 -5.25
N VAL A 87 4.08 17.04 -4.21
CA VAL A 87 2.95 16.54 -3.42
C VAL A 87 3.19 16.73 -1.93
N GLN A 88 2.16 17.18 -1.22
CA GLN A 88 2.20 17.38 0.23
C GLN A 88 1.03 16.64 0.90
N GLY A 89 1.30 16.05 2.06
CA GLY A 89 0.30 15.34 2.85
C GLY A 89 -0.20 14.05 2.19
N TYR A 90 0.66 13.35 1.42
CA TYR A 90 0.26 12.08 0.80
C TYR A 90 0.01 11.00 1.85
N ILE A 91 -1.19 10.43 1.85
CA ILE A 91 -1.56 9.27 2.66
C ILE A 91 -2.09 8.17 1.75
N GLY A 92 -1.43 7.02 1.77
CA GLY A 92 -1.96 5.77 1.25
C GLY A 92 -2.67 4.97 2.35
N GLU A 93 -3.76 4.29 2.00
CA GLU A 93 -4.50 3.39 2.88
C GLU A 93 -4.83 2.09 2.15
N VAL A 94 -4.51 0.96 2.78
CA VAL A 94 -4.96 -0.38 2.38
C VAL A 94 -5.93 -0.87 3.43
N ARG A 95 -7.15 -1.22 3.01
CA ARG A 95 -8.21 -1.75 3.89
C ARG A 95 -8.78 -3.02 3.31
N LEU A 96 -9.01 -4.01 4.16
CA LEU A 96 -9.62 -5.28 3.77
C LEU A 96 -11.04 -5.36 4.35
N CYS A 97 -11.98 -5.83 3.55
CA CYS A 97 -13.35 -6.12 3.98
C CYS A 97 -13.72 -7.55 3.60
N PRO A 98 -14.29 -8.36 4.50
CA PRO A 98 -14.73 -9.70 4.15
C PRO A 98 -15.94 -9.65 3.21
N VAL A 99 -15.93 -10.50 2.19
CA VAL A 99 -17.06 -10.78 1.31
C VAL A 99 -17.65 -12.12 1.78
N THR A 100 -18.63 -12.03 2.67
CA THR A 100 -19.05 -13.14 3.55
C THR A 100 -19.84 -14.24 2.84
N ASP A 101 -20.51 -13.93 1.73
CA ASP A 101 -21.26 -14.89 0.93
C ASP A 101 -20.35 -15.83 0.12
N ALA A 102 -19.17 -15.34 -0.27
CA ALA A 102 -18.19 -16.09 -1.09
C ALA A 102 -16.93 -16.53 -0.31
N ASN A 103 -16.83 -16.24 0.99
CA ASN A 103 -15.62 -16.47 1.80
C ASN A 103 -14.34 -15.90 1.14
N SER A 104 -14.49 -14.69 0.58
CA SER A 104 -13.43 -13.96 -0.14
C SER A 104 -13.22 -12.60 0.50
N THR A 105 -12.30 -11.78 -0.03
CA THR A 105 -11.96 -10.48 0.58
C THR A 105 -11.88 -9.39 -0.47
N LEU A 106 -12.57 -8.27 -0.21
CA LEU A 106 -12.37 -7.02 -0.92
C LEU A 106 -11.13 -6.33 -0.36
N VAL A 107 -10.15 -6.06 -1.22
CA VAL A 107 -8.98 -5.25 -0.90
C VAL A 107 -9.16 -3.89 -1.55
N LEU A 108 -9.19 -2.85 -0.73
CA LEU A 108 -9.33 -1.46 -1.15
C LEU A 108 -8.01 -0.72 -0.91
N TRP A 109 -7.44 -0.17 -1.98
CA TRP A 109 -6.28 0.70 -1.92
C TRP A 109 -6.68 2.13 -2.32
N THR A 110 -6.60 3.02 -1.35
CA THR A 110 -6.92 4.44 -1.56
C THR A 110 -5.70 5.30 -1.30
N SER A 111 -5.69 6.47 -1.89
CA SER A 111 -4.76 7.53 -1.49
C SER A 111 -5.43 8.87 -1.49
N ARG A 112 -4.86 9.79 -0.72
CA ARG A 112 -5.26 11.20 -0.65
C ARG A 112 -4.03 12.07 -0.44
N TRP A 113 -4.14 13.33 -0.82
CA TRP A 113 -3.14 14.34 -0.56
C TRP A 113 -3.81 15.71 -0.39
N GLU A 114 -3.14 16.60 0.32
CA GLU A 114 -3.64 17.95 0.59
C GLU A 114 -3.41 18.87 -0.62
N HIS A 115 -2.20 18.83 -1.17
CA HIS A 115 -1.79 19.63 -2.31
C HIS A 115 -0.99 18.80 -3.33
N SER A 116 -1.19 19.08 -4.61
CA SER A 116 -0.33 18.55 -5.67
C SER A 116 -0.20 19.51 -6.85
N GLY A 117 0.93 19.42 -7.56
CA GLY A 117 1.13 20.04 -8.89
C GLY A 117 0.47 19.28 -10.05
N GLY A 118 -0.34 18.25 -9.77
CA GLY A 118 -0.97 17.39 -10.76
C GLY A 118 -0.18 16.10 -11.07
N GLY A 119 -0.76 15.21 -11.88
CA GLY A 119 -0.13 13.96 -12.35
C GLY A 119 -0.07 12.82 -11.35
N VAL A 120 -0.45 13.06 -10.09
CA VAL A 120 -0.34 12.07 -9.00
C VAL A 120 -1.23 10.87 -9.24
N ALA A 121 -2.48 11.11 -9.65
CA ALA A 121 -3.44 10.02 -9.86
C ALA A 121 -3.06 9.17 -11.08
N GLU A 122 -2.66 9.83 -12.16
CA GLU A 122 -2.19 9.23 -13.40
C GLU A 122 -0.95 8.35 -13.15
N PHE A 123 -0.06 8.80 -12.25
CA PHE A 123 1.11 8.04 -11.84
C PHE A 123 0.78 6.87 -10.90
N CYS A 124 -0.05 7.09 -9.87
CA CYS A 124 -0.31 6.10 -8.83
C CYS A 124 -1.32 5.01 -9.22
N ASN A 125 -2.34 5.32 -10.03
CA ASN A 125 -3.38 4.35 -10.39
C ASN A 125 -2.81 3.08 -11.05
N PRO A 126 -1.92 3.15 -12.06
CA PRO A 126 -1.32 1.95 -12.64
C PRO A 126 -0.49 1.15 -11.64
N VAL A 127 0.23 1.80 -10.72
CA VAL A 127 1.01 1.14 -9.67
C VAL A 127 0.08 0.36 -8.74
N TYR A 128 -1.02 0.97 -8.29
CA TYR A 128 -2.00 0.30 -7.43
C TYR A 128 -2.71 -0.85 -8.13
N GLN A 129 -3.05 -0.71 -9.41
CA GLN A 129 -3.63 -1.78 -10.19
C GLN A 129 -2.68 -2.97 -10.31
N ALA A 130 -1.40 -2.73 -10.57
CA ALA A 130 -0.38 -3.77 -10.66
C ALA A 130 -0.16 -4.48 -9.30
N LEU A 131 -0.07 -3.73 -8.20
CA LEU A 131 0.00 -4.30 -6.85
C LEU A 131 -1.21 -5.19 -6.55
N LEU A 132 -2.43 -4.70 -6.80
CA LEU A 132 -3.65 -5.48 -6.58
C LEU A 132 -3.74 -6.72 -7.50
N ALA A 133 -3.17 -6.66 -8.70
CA ALA A 133 -3.08 -7.80 -9.61
C ALA A 133 -2.10 -8.88 -9.08
N ASP A 134 -0.91 -8.48 -8.64
CA ASP A 134 0.06 -9.40 -8.02
C ASP A 134 -0.49 -10.04 -6.74
N LEU A 135 -1.22 -9.28 -5.93
CA LEU A 135 -1.88 -9.81 -4.74
C LEU A 135 -2.89 -10.89 -5.12
N LYS A 136 -3.69 -10.69 -6.17
CA LYS A 136 -4.60 -11.73 -6.68
C LYS A 136 -3.84 -13.00 -7.04
N LEU A 137 -2.77 -12.88 -7.84
CA LEU A 137 -1.95 -14.01 -8.28
C LEU A 137 -1.30 -14.78 -7.12
N THR A 138 -1.02 -14.11 -6.01
CA THR A 138 -0.48 -14.75 -4.80
C THR A 138 -1.47 -15.72 -4.15
N PHE A 139 -2.78 -15.53 -4.35
CA PHE A 139 -3.85 -16.28 -3.69
C PHE A 139 -4.76 -17.05 -4.67
N GLY A 140 -4.52 -16.97 -5.99
CA GLY A 140 -5.28 -17.68 -7.02
C GLY A 140 -4.68 -17.56 -8.41
#